data_AF-A0A2S9FS49-F1
#
_entry.id   AF-A0A2S9FS49-F1
#
_cell.length_a   1.000
_cell.length_b   1.000
_cell.length_c   1.000
_cell.angle_alpha   90.00
_cell.angle_beta   90.00
_cell.angle_gamma   90.00
#
_symmetry.space_group_name_H-M   'P 1'
#
loop_
_entity.id
_entity.type
_entity.pdbx_description
1 polymer ?
#
loop_
_entity_poly.entity_id
_entity_poly.type
_entity_poly.pdbx_seq_one_letter_code
_entity_poly.pdbx_strand_id
1 'polypeptide(L)'
;DAVEFGFAAHGGSDLLPLNKSASGGELSRVMLALEVVLAASTEGTTMVFDEVDAGVGGRAAVQIGRRLARLARTHQVIVVTHLPQVAAYAHAH
;
A
#
# COMPACT_ATOMS: atom_id res chain seq x y z
N ASP A 1 11.29 -13.10 14.28
CA ASP A 1 9.91 -12.60 14.52
C ASP A 1 9.28 -12.19 13.21
N ALA A 2 8.10 -12.73 12.90
CA ALA A 2 7.33 -12.37 11.71
C ALA A 2 6.09 -11.59 12.18
N VAL A 3 5.98 -10.33 11.79
CA VAL A 3 4.82 -9.48 12.06
C VAL A 3 4.06 -9.34 10.74
N GLU A 4 2.76 -9.64 10.76
CA GLU A 4 1.89 -9.56 9.58
C GLU A 4 0.69 -8.65 9.88
N PHE A 5 0.28 -7.87 8.87
CA PHE A 5 -0.94 -7.06 8.94
C PHE A 5 -2.17 -7.90 8.61
N GLY A 6 -2.96 -8.22 9.63
CA GLY A 6 -4.28 -8.84 9.47
C GLY A 6 -5.35 -7.83 9.09
N PHE A 7 -6.25 -8.21 8.19
CA PHE A 7 -7.37 -7.40 7.71
C PHE A 7 -8.69 -8.18 7.80
N ALA A 8 -9.68 -7.55 8.44
CA ALA A 8 -11.07 -8.00 8.42
C ALA A 8 -11.88 -6.95 7.65
N ALA A 9 -12.46 -7.36 6.51
CA ALA A 9 -13.12 -6.45 5.59
C ALA A 9 -14.44 -5.87 6.13
N HIS A 10 -15.12 -6.62 6.99
CA HIS A 10 -16.37 -6.21 7.63
C HIS A 10 -16.53 -6.90 8.99
N GLY A 11 -17.45 -6.39 9.82
CA GLY A 11 -17.75 -7.01 11.11
C GLY A 11 -18.13 -8.48 10.94
N GLY A 12 -17.41 -9.38 11.61
CA GLY A 12 -17.64 -10.81 11.58
C GLY A 12 -16.87 -11.61 10.52
N SER A 13 -16.05 -10.99 9.67
CA SER A 13 -15.11 -11.73 8.82
C SER A 13 -13.88 -12.18 9.60
N ASP A 14 -13.33 -13.35 9.26
CA ASP A 14 -12.07 -13.82 9.83
C ASP A 14 -10.93 -12.83 9.57
N LEU A 15 -10.06 -12.63 10.58
CA LEU A 15 -8.85 -11.85 10.41
C LEU A 15 -7.88 -12.66 9.54
N LEU A 16 -7.78 -12.28 8.28
CA LEU A 16 -6.89 -12.91 7.32
C LEU A 16 -5.75 -11.96 6.96
N PRO A 17 -4.60 -12.49 6.50
CA PRO A 17 -3.59 -11.68 5.82
C PRO A 17 -4.20 -10.67 4.85
N LEU A 18 -3.76 -9.41 4.88
CA LEU A 18 -4.28 -8.34 4.00
C LEU A 18 -4.34 -8.78 2.53
N ASN A 19 -3.36 -9.59 2.12
CA ASN A 19 -3.20 -10.10 0.77
C ASN A 19 -4.16 -11.24 0.37
N LYS A 20 -4.73 -11.94 1.34
CA LYS A 20 -5.72 -13.01 1.15
C LYS A 20 -7.15 -12.57 1.44
N SER A 21 -7.30 -11.50 2.23
CA SER A 21 -8.59 -11.02 2.73
C SER A 21 -9.26 -10.00 1.81
N ALA A 22 -8.47 -9.15 1.14
CA ALA A 22 -9.00 -7.95 0.48
C ALA A 22 -9.27 -8.15 -1.02
N SER A 23 -10.48 -7.79 -1.47
CA SER A 23 -10.74 -7.46 -2.87
C SER A 23 -9.94 -6.23 -3.31
N GLY A 24 -9.77 -6.02 -4.63
CA GLY A 24 -9.05 -4.85 -5.14
C GLY A 24 -9.64 -3.49 -4.71
N GLY A 25 -10.95 -3.44 -4.42
CA GLY A 25 -11.62 -2.25 -3.88
C GLY A 25 -11.35 -2.03 -2.39
N GLU A 26 -11.24 -3.10 -1.61
CA GLU A 26 -10.88 -3.04 -0.18
C GLU A 26 -9.44 -2.62 0.01
N LEU A 27 -8.51 -3.18 -0.77
CA LEU A 27 -7.12 -2.77 -0.75
C LEU A 27 -6.96 -1.29 -1.14
N SER A 28 -7.75 -0.85 -2.12
CA SER A 28 -7.82 0.57 -2.50
C SER A 28 -8.27 1.48 -1.34
N ARG A 29 -9.13 1.01 -0.44
CA ARG A 29 -9.54 1.76 0.76
C ARG A 29 -8.47 1.73 1.84
N VAL A 30 -7.82 0.59 2.07
CA VAL A 30 -6.69 0.48 3.02
C VAL A 30 -5.55 1.41 2.61
N MET A 31 -5.17 1.41 1.33
CA MET A 31 -4.13 2.30 0.82
C MET A 31 -4.51 3.78 0.85
N LEU A 32 -5.81 4.11 0.70
CA LEU A 32 -6.28 5.48 0.91
C LEU A 32 -6.20 5.87 2.39
N ALA A 33 -6.52 4.96 3.31
CA ALA A 33 -6.37 5.20 4.73
C ALA A 33 -4.90 5.44 5.10
N LEU A 34 -3.96 4.70 4.49
CA LEU A 34 -2.53 5.00 4.59
C LEU A 34 -2.21 6.39 4.05
N GLU A 35 -2.66 6.74 2.84
CA GLU A 35 -2.46 8.09 2.27
C GLU A 35 -2.92 9.19 3.25
N VAL A 36 -4.10 9.04 3.86
CA VAL A 36 -4.66 10.03 4.80
C VAL A 36 -3.85 10.11 6.09
N VAL A 37 -3.55 8.96 6.72
CA VAL A 37 -2.79 8.94 7.99
C VAL A 37 -1.38 9.47 7.79
N LEU A 38 -0.74 9.14 6.67
CA LEU A 38 0.62 9.53 6.38
C LEU A 38 0.70 10.98 5.88
N ALA A 39 -0.25 11.47 5.09
CA ALA A 39 -0.32 12.88 4.71
C ALA A 39 -0.69 13.81 5.89
N ALA A 40 -1.27 13.27 6.97
CA ALA A 40 -1.44 14.00 8.23
C ALA A 40 -0.11 14.14 9.00
N SER A 41 0.93 13.39 8.64
CA SER A 41 2.29 13.62 9.14
C SER A 41 2.91 14.86 8.47
N THR A 42 3.96 15.41 9.08
CA THR A 42 4.58 16.65 8.64
C THR A 42 5.11 16.52 7.20
N GLU A 43 4.73 17.46 6.31
CA GLU A 43 5.17 17.48 4.92
C GLU A 43 6.71 17.36 4.81
N GLY A 44 7.18 16.71 3.74
CA GLY A 44 8.60 16.52 3.49
C GLY A 44 9.25 15.37 4.27
N THR A 45 8.48 14.58 5.01
CA THR A 45 9.00 13.38 5.69
C THR A 45 9.38 12.29 4.67
N THR A 46 10.48 11.57 4.91
CA THR A 46 10.88 10.39 4.15
C THR A 46 10.20 9.14 4.70
N MET A 47 9.61 8.35 3.80
CA MET A 47 8.84 7.16 4.12
C MET A 47 9.41 5.97 3.34
N VAL A 48 9.66 4.87 4.04
CA VAL A 48 10.15 3.62 3.46
C VAL A 48 9.08 2.55 3.63
N PHE A 49 8.68 1.94 2.52
CA PHE A 49 7.75 0.84 2.49
C PHE A 49 8.45 -0.41 1.97
N ASP A 50 8.38 -1.49 2.72
CA ASP A 50 8.87 -2.80 2.31
C ASP A 50 7.68 -3.72 2.08
N GLU A 51 7.64 -4.37 0.91
CA GLU A 51 6.59 -5.31 0.49
C GLU A 51 5.14 -4.84 0.74
N VAL A 52 4.84 -3.57 0.49
CA VAL A 52 3.47 -3.00 0.58
C VAL A 52 2.46 -3.70 -0.34
N ASP A 53 2.95 -4.51 -1.25
CA ASP A 53 2.24 -5.30 -2.23
C ASP A 53 2.38 -6.82 -2.04
N ALA A 54 2.86 -7.26 -0.87
CA ALA A 54 2.96 -8.69 -0.53
C ALA A 54 1.64 -9.41 -0.82
N GLY A 55 1.68 -10.47 -1.64
CA GLY A 55 0.52 -11.28 -2.05
C GLY A 55 -0.59 -10.51 -2.79
N VAL A 56 -0.30 -9.32 -3.30
CA VAL A 56 -1.21 -8.55 -4.15
C VAL A 56 -0.86 -8.81 -5.61
N GLY A 57 -1.87 -8.94 -6.48
CA GLY A 57 -1.67 -9.17 -7.91
C GLY A 57 -2.55 -8.30 -8.81
N GLY A 58 -2.15 -8.18 -10.07
CA GLY A 58 -2.98 -7.59 -11.14
C GLY A 58 -3.40 -6.15 -10.87
N ARG A 59 -4.72 -5.87 -10.95
CA ARG A 59 -5.27 -4.51 -10.83
C ARG A 59 -5.02 -3.87 -9.47
N ALA A 60 -4.87 -4.67 -8.42
CA ALA A 60 -4.68 -4.18 -7.07
C ALA A 60 -3.27 -3.58 -6.89
N ALA A 61 -2.23 -4.20 -7.47
CA ALA A 61 -0.87 -3.66 -7.49
C ALA A 61 -0.79 -2.31 -8.23
N VAL A 62 -1.52 -2.16 -9.34
CA VAL A 62 -1.66 -0.87 -10.06
C VAL A 62 -2.28 0.21 -9.16
N GLN A 63 -3.25 -0.15 -8.32
CA GLN A 63 -3.89 0.80 -7.41
C GLN A 63 -2.98 1.22 -6.25
N ILE A 64 -2.11 0.32 -5.78
CA ILE A 64 -1.05 0.64 -4.82
C ILE A 64 -0.09 1.66 -5.44
N GLY A 65 0.49 1.35 -6.61
CA GLY A 65 1.45 2.22 -7.28
C GLY A 65 0.92 3.65 -7.50
N ARG A 66 -0.34 3.78 -7.94
CA ARG A 66 -1.00 5.10 -8.11
C ARG A 66 -1.09 5.92 -6.82
N ARG A 67 -1.32 5.29 -5.67
CA ARG A 67 -1.44 5.99 -4.38
C ARG A 67 -0.08 6.37 -3.83
N LEU A 68 0.91 5.48 -3.95
CA LEU A 68 2.30 5.78 -3.59
C LEU A 68 2.85 6.95 -4.41
N ALA A 69 2.58 6.98 -5.72
CA ALA A 69 2.94 8.11 -6.58
C ALA A 69 2.25 9.41 -6.18
N ARG A 70 1.00 9.35 -5.70
CA ARG A 70 0.30 10.53 -5.19
C ARG A 70 0.91 11.01 -3.87
N LEU A 71 1.21 10.12 -2.93
CA LEU A 71 1.87 10.44 -1.68
C LEU A 71 3.26 11.05 -1.92
N ALA A 72 3.98 10.54 -2.93
CA ALA A 72 5.28 11.05 -3.35
C ALA A 72 5.28 12.50 -3.85
N ARG A 73 4.10 13.13 -4.03
CA ARG A 73 3.99 14.56 -4.37
C ARG A 73 4.33 15.48 -3.20
N THR A 74 4.20 15.00 -1.96
CA THR A 74 4.42 15.79 -0.74
C THR A 74 5.44 15.15 0.21
N HIS A 75 5.86 13.91 -0.08
CA HIS A 75 6.76 13.12 0.75
C HIS A 75 7.82 12.43 -0.11
N GLN A 76 8.99 12.13 0.47
CA GLN A 76 9.92 11.21 -0.18
C GLN A 76 9.46 9.77 0.09
N VAL A 77 9.14 9.02 -0.95
CA VAL A 77 8.64 7.64 -0.83
C VAL A 77 9.64 6.68 -1.45
N ILE A 78 10.18 5.76 -0.64
CA ILE A 78 11.05 4.67 -1.06
C ILE A 78 10.27 3.37 -0.90
N VAL A 79 10.24 2.55 -1.95
CA VAL A 79 9.45 1.31 -1.96
C VAL A 79 10.36 0.16 -2.38
N VAL A 80 10.35 -0.91 -1.59
CA VAL A 80 10.91 -2.20 -1.97
C VAL A 80 9.75 -3.09 -2.41
N THR A 81 9.80 -3.56 -3.65
CA THR A 81 8.72 -4.32 -4.30
C THR A 81 9.29 -5.26 -5.36
N HIS A 82 8.64 -6.40 -5.54
CA HIS A 82 8.92 -7.33 -6.64
C HIS A 82 7.89 -7.22 -7.79
N LEU A 83 6.91 -6.32 -7.67
CA LEU A 83 5.85 -6.16 -8.67
C LEU A 83 6.17 -5.01 -9.64
N PRO A 84 6.33 -5.31 -10.94
CA PRO A 84 6.58 -4.27 -11.94
C PRO A 84 5.42 -3.27 -12.05
N GLN A 85 4.20 -3.67 -11.69
CA GLN A 85 3.03 -2.79 -11.67
C GLN A 85 3.14 -1.67 -10.64
N VAL A 86 3.89 -1.87 -9.55
CA VAL A 86 4.16 -0.83 -8.55
C VAL A 86 5.34 0.02 -9.03
N ALA A 87 6.44 -0.62 -9.43
CA ALA A 87 7.65 0.06 -9.91
C ALA A 87 7.39 1.00 -11.11
N ALA A 88 6.45 0.66 -11.99
CA ALA A 88 6.06 1.50 -13.12
C ALA A 88 5.52 2.90 -12.74
N TYR A 89 5.16 3.11 -11.47
CA TYR A 89 4.71 4.41 -10.95
C TYR A 89 5.82 5.19 -10.24
N ALA A 90 7.02 4.64 -10.10
CA ALA A 90 8.13 5.32 -9.46
C ALA A 90 8.76 6.39 -10.37
N HIS A 91 9.20 7.50 -9.77
CA HIS A 91 9.97 8.52 -10.49
C HIS A 91 11.35 8.01 -10.94
N ALA A 92 11.91 7.03 -10.20
CA ALA A 92 13.13 6.30 -10.52
C ALA A 92 12.95 4.84 -10.07
N HIS A 93 13.42 3.87 -10.87
CA HIS A 93 13.30 2.43 -10.61
C HIS A 93 14.54 1.68 -11.08
#